data_AF-A0A2W6E1A6-F1
#
_entry.id   AF-A0A2W6E1A6-F1
#
_cell.length_a   1.000
_cell.length_b   1.000
_cell.length_c   1.000
_cell.angle_alpha   90.00
_cell.angle_beta   90.00
_cell.angle_gamma   90.00
#
_symmetry.space_group_name_H-M   'P 1'
#
loop_
_entity.id
_entity.type
_entity.pdbx_description
1 polymer ?
#
loop_
_entity_poly.entity_id
_entity_poly.type
_entity_poly.pdbx_seq_one_letter_code
_entity_poly.pdbx_strand_id
1 'polypeptide(L)'
;MAGSGSAAHDLRVVSRTEANTLLAAALRTVGAGLDAQQATFGPPALLTEADGERFTSALAILRDGVALARSVSPGLIDDLIGHITLVGVLDPQLAGRLVSASPRAYPGLVLLKAPRSSMEVAEALVHEGAHQKFFDLAITHDLLTADSDQCPPFHPPWAPAQRRWPLEQTLAACHAYACLARFGDEAGITAGSRALSPQSLLPVAGERSKVLGHWLLNQGDHLGTDAHLLLDGLIGRRPSTSRIATSCSGAIAADYVIDASLELRRYGSPDRVLVGRPSQPPQLYWVSDDAATVLELLAHESIDDVARTFARRWRIPQFDAADRLSGLLSDLYITGLLKIRGTAGGGP
;
A
#
# COMPACT_ATOMS: atom_id res chain seq x y z
N MET A 1 20.03 -9.90 -22.22
CA MET A 1 20.59 -9.17 -21.07
C MET A 1 20.37 -7.69 -21.31
N ALA A 2 19.28 -7.13 -20.79
CA ALA A 2 19.00 -5.70 -20.86
C ALA A 2 19.26 -5.12 -19.47
N GLY A 3 20.35 -4.39 -19.32
CA GLY A 3 20.62 -3.59 -18.13
C GLY A 3 19.68 -2.39 -18.14
N SER A 4 18.59 -2.49 -17.38
CA SER A 4 17.81 -1.33 -16.96
C SER A 4 18.70 -0.51 -16.03
N GLY A 5 19.22 0.60 -16.53
CA GLY A 5 19.90 1.59 -15.70
C GLY A 5 18.90 2.18 -14.73
N SER A 6 18.94 1.73 -13.48
CA SER A 6 18.23 2.37 -12.37
C SER A 6 18.74 3.81 -12.29
N ALA A 7 17.91 4.77 -12.73
CA ALA A 7 18.16 6.17 -12.46
C ALA A 7 18.18 6.30 -10.93
N ALA A 8 19.35 6.56 -10.36
CA ALA A 8 19.50 6.70 -8.93
C ALA A 8 18.56 7.83 -8.45
N HIS A 9 17.41 7.47 -7.90
CA HIS A 9 16.50 8.43 -7.30
C HIS A 9 17.17 8.97 -6.03
N ASP A 10 17.71 10.17 -6.12
CA ASP A 10 18.20 10.89 -4.95
C ASP A 10 17.02 11.41 -4.14
N LEU A 11 16.99 11.07 -2.85
CA LEU A 11 15.97 11.54 -1.92
C LEU A 11 16.04 13.07 -1.80
N ARG A 12 14.90 13.73 -2.02
CA ARG A 12 14.78 15.18 -1.81
C ARG A 12 14.56 15.45 -0.35
N VAL A 13 15.37 16.34 0.22
CA VAL A 13 15.30 16.71 1.64
C VAL A 13 14.76 18.12 1.77
N VAL A 14 13.85 18.33 2.71
CA VAL A 14 13.36 19.67 3.06
C VAL A 14 14.50 20.48 3.67
N SER A 15 14.90 21.58 3.02
CA SER A 15 16.00 22.43 3.49
C SER A 15 15.61 23.90 3.68
N ARG A 16 14.56 24.37 2.99
CA ARG A 16 14.15 25.78 2.98
C ARG A 16 13.72 26.28 4.35
N THR A 17 14.08 27.51 4.68
CA THR A 17 13.72 28.16 5.95
C THR A 17 12.22 28.31 6.15
N GLU A 18 11.43 28.47 5.08
CA GLU A 18 9.96 28.57 5.16
C GLU A 18 9.24 27.21 5.31
N ALA A 19 9.98 26.10 5.35
CA ALA A 19 9.41 24.76 5.31
C ALA A 19 8.41 24.47 6.44
N ASN A 20 8.68 24.95 7.65
CA ASN A 20 7.77 24.78 8.79
C ASN A 20 6.40 25.42 8.54
N THR A 21 6.36 26.55 7.81
CA THR A 21 5.11 27.19 7.40
C THR A 21 4.44 26.43 6.27
N LEU A 22 5.20 26.03 5.25
CA LEU A 22 4.67 25.33 4.07
C LEU A 22 4.12 23.94 4.41
N LEU A 23 4.74 23.24 5.37
CA LEU A 23 4.35 21.90 5.82
C LEU A 23 3.58 21.91 7.15
N ALA A 24 3.12 23.08 7.61
CA ALA A 24 2.47 23.23 8.91
C ALA A 24 1.25 22.30 9.08
N ALA A 25 0.49 22.06 8.01
CA ALA A 25 -0.67 21.16 8.05
C ALA A 25 -0.25 19.69 8.27
N ALA A 26 0.80 19.22 7.60
CA ALA A 26 1.35 17.88 7.81
C ALA A 26 1.94 17.71 9.23
N LEU A 27 2.68 18.71 9.70
CA LEU A 27 3.26 18.71 11.05
C LEU A 27 2.17 18.69 12.13
N ARG A 28 1.06 19.42 11.95
CA ARG A 28 -0.09 19.35 12.86
C ARG A 28 -0.75 17.97 12.86
N THR A 29 -0.92 17.33 11.70
CA THR A 29 -1.47 15.97 11.62
C THR A 29 -0.62 14.99 12.41
N VAL A 30 0.71 15.05 12.27
CA VAL A 30 1.63 14.21 13.04
C VAL A 30 1.60 14.56 14.53
N GLY A 31 1.60 15.86 14.87
CA GLY A 31 1.49 16.35 16.24
C GLY A 31 0.24 15.81 16.95
N ALA A 32 -0.94 15.90 16.32
CA ALA A 32 -2.18 15.38 16.89
C ALA A 32 -2.10 13.86 17.20
N GLY A 33 -1.40 13.10 16.36
CA GLY A 33 -1.14 11.68 16.59
C GLY A 33 -0.20 11.40 17.77
N LEU A 34 0.72 12.32 18.08
CA LEU A 34 1.61 12.26 19.24
C LEU A 34 0.91 12.71 20.53
N ASP A 35 0.06 13.73 20.46
CA ASP A 35 -0.74 14.23 21.59
C ASP A 35 -1.64 13.12 22.12
N ALA A 36 -2.30 12.38 21.22
CA ALA A 36 -3.10 11.21 21.56
C ALA A 36 -2.28 10.09 22.26
N GLN A 37 -0.96 10.10 22.11
CA GLN A 37 -0.04 9.16 22.76
C GLN A 37 0.60 9.72 24.04
N GLN A 38 0.13 10.87 24.54
CA GLN A 38 0.63 11.56 25.73
C GLN A 38 2.15 11.82 25.67
N ALA A 39 2.68 12.11 24.47
CA ALA A 39 4.12 12.21 24.23
C ALA A 39 4.66 13.65 24.20
N THR A 40 3.92 14.66 24.67
CA THR A 40 4.12 16.06 24.24
C THR A 40 5.26 16.83 24.88
N PHE A 41 6.10 17.36 23.98
CA PHE A 41 6.99 18.51 24.12
C PHE A 41 6.75 19.42 22.89
N GLY A 42 5.70 20.25 22.90
CA GLY A 42 5.39 21.20 21.80
C GLY A 42 5.01 20.55 20.44
N PRO A 43 4.60 21.37 19.45
CA PRO A 43 4.36 20.90 18.09
C PRO A 43 5.67 20.52 17.39
N PRO A 44 5.70 19.44 16.58
CA PRO A 44 6.91 19.04 15.86
C PRO A 44 7.32 20.13 14.86
N ALA A 45 8.62 20.35 14.73
CA ALA A 45 9.20 21.29 13.78
C ALA A 45 10.33 20.62 12.98
N LEU A 46 10.56 21.10 11.76
CA LEU A 46 11.61 20.67 10.86
C LEU A 46 12.90 21.44 11.14
N LEU A 47 14.04 20.73 11.08
CA LEU A 47 15.35 21.32 10.88
C LEU A 47 15.48 21.75 9.42
N THR A 48 16.05 22.94 9.21
CA THR A 48 16.23 23.60 7.92
C THR A 48 17.63 24.19 7.83
N GLU A 49 17.97 24.81 6.70
CA GLU A 49 19.25 25.52 6.54
C GLU A 49 19.46 26.63 7.59
N ALA A 50 18.37 27.20 8.16
CA ALA A 50 18.47 28.17 9.25
C ALA A 50 19.07 27.57 10.54
N ASP A 51 19.03 26.25 10.70
CA ASP A 51 19.57 25.52 11.86
C ASP A 51 21.07 25.16 11.71
N GLY A 52 21.69 25.56 10.60
CA GLY A 52 23.15 25.49 10.38
C GLY A 52 23.75 24.09 10.51
N GLU A 53 24.71 23.93 11.43
CA GLU A 53 25.45 22.68 11.62
C GLU A 53 24.55 21.50 12.01
N ARG A 54 23.45 21.75 12.74
CA ARG A 54 22.51 20.69 13.13
C ARG A 54 21.86 20.06 11.90
N PHE A 55 21.39 20.90 10.98
CA PHE A 55 20.80 20.46 9.72
C PHE A 55 21.83 19.78 8.82
N THR A 56 23.03 20.38 8.69
CA THR A 56 24.11 19.83 7.86
C THR A 56 24.55 18.44 8.35
N SER A 57 24.69 18.26 9.66
CA SER A 57 25.05 16.97 10.27
C SER A 57 23.97 15.92 10.05
N ALA A 58 22.69 16.28 10.24
CA ALA A 58 21.58 15.37 9.98
C ALA A 58 21.49 14.95 8.51
N LEU A 59 21.76 15.88 7.58
CA LEU A 59 21.80 15.61 6.14
C LEU A 59 22.95 14.66 5.76
N ALA A 60 24.12 14.78 6.39
CA ALA A 60 25.23 13.84 6.20
C ALA A 60 24.85 12.43 6.65
N ILE A 61 24.29 12.29 7.87
CA ILE A 61 23.84 11.00 8.40
C ILE A 61 22.73 10.39 7.52
N LEU A 62 21.83 11.23 7.00
CA LEU A 62 20.78 10.78 6.08
C LEU A 62 21.38 10.19 4.80
N ARG A 63 22.35 10.86 4.17
CA ARG A 63 23.04 10.36 2.97
C ARG A 63 23.74 9.03 3.23
N ASP A 64 24.47 8.94 4.35
CA ASP A 64 25.15 7.71 4.76
C ASP A 64 24.15 6.57 5.02
N GLY A 65 22.99 6.89 5.59
CA GLY A 65 21.90 5.96 5.80
C GLY A 65 21.28 5.42 4.51
N VAL A 66 21.06 6.27 3.51
CA VAL A 66 20.58 5.85 2.19
C VAL A 66 21.59 4.92 1.51
N ALA A 67 22.88 5.30 1.54
CA ALA A 67 23.95 4.49 0.99
C ALA A 67 24.04 3.13 1.71
N LEU A 68 23.93 3.14 3.04
CA LEU A 68 23.89 1.91 3.84
C LEU A 68 22.72 1.02 3.46
N ALA A 69 21.51 1.59 3.38
CA ALA A 69 20.30 0.85 3.04
C ALA A 69 20.45 0.15 1.68
N ARG A 70 20.88 0.89 0.65
CA ARG A 70 21.13 0.33 -0.69
C ARG A 70 22.22 -0.74 -0.70
N SER A 71 23.25 -0.61 0.14
CA SER A 71 24.31 -1.62 0.24
C SER A 71 23.83 -2.94 0.87
N VAL A 72 22.84 -2.86 1.76
CA VAL A 72 22.27 -4.02 2.46
C VAL A 72 21.23 -4.72 1.59
N SER A 73 20.29 -3.97 1.02
CA SER A 73 19.15 -4.51 0.29
C SER A 73 18.80 -3.63 -0.92
N PRO A 74 19.60 -3.68 -2.00
CA PRO A 74 19.45 -2.74 -3.11
C PRO A 74 18.05 -2.83 -3.75
N GLY A 75 17.55 -4.06 -3.98
CA GLY A 75 16.25 -4.27 -4.61
C GLY A 75 15.07 -3.77 -3.76
N LEU A 76 15.08 -4.05 -2.45
CA LEU A 76 14.04 -3.55 -1.54
C LEU A 76 14.08 -2.03 -1.43
N ILE A 77 15.27 -1.45 -1.29
CA ILE A 77 15.42 -0.02 -1.07
C ILE A 77 15.08 0.80 -2.31
N ASP A 78 15.50 0.36 -3.50
CA ASP A 78 15.15 1.05 -4.73
C ASP A 78 13.64 0.98 -5.01
N ASP A 79 12.99 -0.14 -4.66
CA ASP A 79 11.53 -0.29 -4.71
C ASP A 79 10.84 0.67 -3.73
N LEU A 80 11.25 0.72 -2.45
CA LEU A 80 10.61 1.57 -1.45
C LEU A 80 10.89 3.08 -1.64
N ILE A 81 12.11 3.47 -1.99
CA ILE A 81 12.47 4.88 -2.18
C ILE A 81 11.73 5.51 -3.36
N GLY A 82 11.35 4.72 -4.38
CA GLY A 82 10.52 5.21 -5.48
C GLY A 82 9.19 5.83 -5.05
N HIS A 83 8.69 5.46 -3.86
CA HIS A 83 7.45 5.97 -3.27
C HIS A 83 7.68 7.18 -2.34
N ILE A 84 8.93 7.60 -2.14
CA ILE A 84 9.27 8.75 -1.27
C ILE A 84 9.61 9.95 -2.14
N THR A 85 8.76 10.98 -2.08
CA THR A 85 8.98 12.23 -2.82
C THR A 85 9.81 13.22 -2.03
N LEU A 86 9.63 13.26 -0.69
CA LEU A 86 10.21 14.30 0.16
C LEU A 86 10.48 13.77 1.57
N VAL A 87 11.67 14.07 2.10
CA VAL A 87 12.08 13.74 3.47
C VAL A 87 12.27 15.01 4.29
N GLY A 88 11.58 15.11 5.42
CA GLY A 88 11.78 16.16 6.43
C GLY A 88 12.52 15.61 7.64
N VAL A 89 13.51 16.36 8.14
CA VAL A 89 14.19 16.04 9.40
C VAL A 89 13.57 16.88 10.51
N LEU A 90 13.08 16.26 11.57
CA LEU A 90 12.45 16.93 12.70
C LEU A 90 13.46 17.28 13.79
N ASP A 91 13.26 18.42 14.44
CA ASP A 91 14.01 18.80 15.63
C ASP A 91 13.76 17.75 16.73
N PRO A 92 14.81 17.07 17.23
CA PRO A 92 14.66 16.02 18.22
C PRO A 92 14.11 16.48 19.56
N GLN A 93 14.19 17.79 19.88
CA GLN A 93 13.62 18.38 21.10
C GLN A 93 12.10 18.53 21.01
N LEU A 94 11.57 18.75 19.79
CA LEU A 94 10.15 18.98 19.52
C LEU A 94 9.44 17.74 18.97
N ALA A 95 10.19 16.73 18.52
CA ALA A 95 9.64 15.47 18.02
C ALA A 95 9.17 14.51 19.15
N GLY A 96 9.46 14.80 20.42
CA GLY A 96 9.10 13.95 21.55
C GLY A 96 9.62 12.50 21.38
N ARG A 97 8.72 11.53 21.51
CA ARG A 97 9.01 10.09 21.31
C ARG A 97 8.92 9.62 19.86
N LEU A 98 8.56 10.49 18.92
CA LEU A 98 8.50 10.13 17.51
C LEU A 98 9.89 9.72 17.02
N VAL A 99 9.98 8.59 16.31
CA VAL A 99 11.21 8.19 15.60
C VAL A 99 11.09 8.57 14.13
N SER A 100 9.98 8.19 13.52
CA SER A 100 9.65 8.49 12.13
C SER A 100 8.13 8.53 11.92
N ALA A 101 7.68 9.14 10.83
CA ALA A 101 6.27 9.18 10.42
C ALA A 101 6.10 9.33 8.90
N SER A 102 5.04 8.70 8.39
CA SER A 102 4.51 8.84 7.02
C SER A 102 3.03 9.19 7.10
N PRO A 103 2.65 10.48 7.15
CA PRO A 103 1.25 10.86 7.29
C PRO A 103 0.49 10.53 6.01
N ARG A 104 -0.51 9.64 6.09
CA ARG A 104 -1.34 9.19 4.96
C ARG A 104 -1.94 10.34 4.12
N ALA A 105 -2.31 11.45 4.76
CA ALA A 105 -2.87 12.62 4.08
C ALA A 105 -1.85 13.35 3.16
N TYR A 106 -0.57 13.01 3.25
CA TYR A 106 0.51 13.57 2.44
C TYR A 106 1.37 12.42 1.86
N PRO A 107 0.87 11.70 0.84
CA PRO A 107 1.62 10.64 0.18
C PRO A 107 2.98 11.14 -0.32
N GLY A 108 4.00 10.29 -0.20
CA GLY A 108 5.38 10.60 -0.53
C GLY A 108 6.16 11.42 0.50
N LEU A 109 5.54 11.89 1.60
CA LEU A 109 6.23 12.59 2.69
C LEU A 109 6.70 11.62 3.78
N VAL A 110 8.00 11.62 4.06
CA VAL A 110 8.58 10.93 5.21
C VAL A 110 9.18 11.96 6.16
N LEU A 111 8.87 11.84 7.44
CA LEU A 111 9.41 12.68 8.51
C LEU A 111 10.26 11.82 9.44
N LEU A 112 11.51 12.21 9.64
CA LEU A 112 12.45 11.50 10.50
C LEU A 112 12.84 12.41 11.66
N LYS A 113 12.78 11.94 12.90
CA LYS A 113 13.49 12.61 13.99
C LYS A 113 14.98 12.66 13.63
N ALA A 114 15.65 13.79 13.92
CA ALA A 114 17.06 13.94 13.59
C ALA A 114 17.87 12.69 13.98
N PRO A 115 18.41 11.96 12.98
CA PRO A 115 18.98 10.64 13.20
C PRO A 115 20.34 10.75 13.88
N ARG A 116 20.69 9.72 14.64
CA ARG A 116 21.99 9.60 15.33
C ARG A 116 22.94 8.65 14.63
N SER A 117 22.43 7.84 13.72
CA SER A 117 23.23 6.89 12.95
C SER A 117 22.61 6.62 11.59
N SER A 118 23.44 6.15 10.66
CA SER A 118 23.01 5.69 9.33
C SER A 118 22.04 4.50 9.42
N MET A 119 22.16 3.66 10.46
CA MET A 119 21.24 2.54 10.68
C MET A 119 19.83 3.01 11.05
N GLU A 120 19.70 4.04 11.90
CA GLU A 120 18.38 4.63 12.22
C GLU A 120 17.69 5.17 10.96
N VAL A 121 18.47 5.79 10.06
CA VAL A 121 17.96 6.26 8.77
C VAL A 121 17.53 5.09 7.89
N ALA A 122 18.38 4.08 7.74
CA ALA A 122 18.08 2.93 6.88
C ALA A 122 16.82 2.19 7.36
N GLU A 123 16.70 1.95 8.67
CA GLU A 123 15.51 1.36 9.28
C GLU A 123 14.27 2.22 9.03
N ALA A 124 14.35 3.52 9.28
CA ALA A 124 13.22 4.41 9.11
C ALA A 124 12.79 4.53 7.63
N LEU A 125 13.73 4.52 6.69
CA LEU A 125 13.40 4.51 5.26
C LEU A 125 12.69 3.23 4.83
N VAL A 126 13.10 2.07 5.36
CA VAL A 126 12.39 0.81 5.11
C VAL A 126 10.99 0.87 5.70
N HIS A 127 10.85 1.34 6.94
CA HIS A 127 9.56 1.40 7.62
C HIS A 127 8.60 2.37 6.92
N GLU A 128 9.00 3.64 6.81
CA GLU A 128 8.12 4.68 6.26
C GLU A 128 7.96 4.54 4.75
N GLY A 129 8.99 4.07 4.03
CA GLY A 129 8.88 3.76 2.61
C GLY A 129 7.90 2.62 2.34
N ALA A 130 7.85 1.59 3.20
CA ALA A 130 6.85 0.53 3.10
C ALA A 130 5.42 1.03 3.34
N HIS A 131 5.23 1.99 4.26
CA HIS A 131 3.93 2.66 4.42
C HIS A 131 3.56 3.49 3.19
N GLN A 132 4.51 4.26 2.63
CA GLN A 132 4.26 5.05 1.42
C GLN A 132 3.89 4.17 0.22
N LYS A 133 4.64 3.09 -0.01
CA LYS A 133 4.29 2.08 -1.01
C LYS A 133 2.91 1.49 -0.74
N PHE A 134 2.60 1.18 0.51
CA PHE A 134 1.28 0.66 0.87
C PHE A 134 0.15 1.66 0.58
N PHE A 135 0.35 2.96 0.84
CA PHE A 135 -0.65 3.97 0.51
C PHE A 135 -0.90 4.05 -1.01
N ASP A 136 0.15 3.94 -1.82
CA ASP A 136 0.01 3.87 -3.27
C ASP A 136 -0.74 2.60 -3.69
N LEU A 137 -0.42 1.45 -3.10
CA LEU A 137 -1.15 0.20 -3.33
C LEU A 137 -2.63 0.34 -2.92
N ALA A 138 -2.93 0.94 -1.77
CA ALA A 138 -4.31 1.14 -1.31
C ALA A 138 -5.12 2.06 -2.24
N ILE A 139 -4.46 2.95 -2.99
CA ILE A 139 -5.10 3.79 -4.00
C ILE A 139 -5.26 3.04 -5.34
N THR A 140 -4.32 2.15 -5.67
CA THR A 140 -4.18 1.57 -7.01
C THR A 140 -4.62 0.11 -7.14
N HIS A 141 -4.88 -0.56 -6.02
CA HIS A 141 -5.15 -2.00 -5.92
C HIS A 141 -6.36 -2.30 -5.04
N ASP A 142 -6.98 -3.46 -5.29
CA ASP A 142 -8.12 -3.96 -4.53
C ASP A 142 -7.63 -4.60 -3.22
N LEU A 143 -7.31 -3.76 -2.23
CA LEU A 143 -6.79 -4.23 -0.94
C LEU A 143 -7.89 -4.51 0.10
N LEU A 144 -9.00 -3.79 0.05
CA LEU A 144 -10.06 -3.84 1.06
C LEU A 144 -11.42 -3.97 0.37
N THR A 145 -12.29 -4.81 0.91
CA THR A 145 -13.66 -4.93 0.40
C THR A 145 -14.54 -3.77 0.89
N ALA A 146 -15.76 -3.68 0.35
CA ALA A 146 -16.75 -2.70 0.77
C ALA A 146 -17.15 -2.84 2.26
N ASP A 147 -17.07 -4.04 2.82
CA ASP A 147 -17.40 -4.36 4.22
C ASP A 147 -16.18 -4.32 5.15
N SER A 148 -15.06 -3.74 4.70
CA SER A 148 -13.82 -3.69 5.49
C SER A 148 -13.92 -2.85 6.76
N ASP A 149 -14.88 -1.92 6.83
CA ASP A 149 -15.18 -1.11 8.01
C ASP A 149 -15.91 -1.90 9.11
N GLN A 150 -16.56 -3.01 8.75
CA GLN A 150 -17.21 -3.93 9.69
C GLN A 150 -16.22 -4.91 10.33
N CYS A 151 -14.98 -5.00 9.83
CA CYS A 151 -13.94 -5.85 10.38
C CYS A 151 -13.62 -5.42 11.84
N PRO A 152 -13.62 -6.34 12.82
CA PRO A 152 -13.19 -6.04 14.18
C PRO A 152 -11.77 -5.45 14.17
N PRO A 153 -11.47 -4.44 14.98
CA PRO A 153 -10.15 -3.84 14.97
C PRO A 153 -9.13 -4.74 15.67
N PHE A 154 -7.89 -4.76 15.15
CA PHE A 154 -6.79 -5.49 15.74
C PHE A 154 -6.26 -4.80 17.01
N HIS A 155 -5.93 -5.59 18.04
CA HIS A 155 -5.20 -5.12 19.21
C HIS A 155 -3.77 -5.65 19.18
N PRO A 156 -2.76 -4.78 18.93
CA PRO A 156 -1.37 -5.21 18.96
C PRO A 156 -0.96 -5.56 20.39
N PRO A 157 -0.39 -6.75 20.65
CA PRO A 157 0.02 -7.15 22.00
C PRO A 157 1.17 -6.30 22.54
N TRP A 158 1.91 -5.61 21.67
CA TRP A 158 2.97 -4.68 22.03
C TRP A 158 2.50 -3.21 22.17
N ALA A 159 1.20 -2.93 22.03
CA ALA A 159 0.64 -1.59 22.16
C ALA A 159 -0.22 -1.47 23.43
N PRO A 160 -0.43 -0.24 23.96
CA PRO A 160 -1.34 -0.01 25.09
C PRO A 160 -2.72 -0.61 24.86
N ALA A 161 -3.37 -1.05 25.95
CA ALA A 161 -4.64 -1.81 25.91
C ALA A 161 -5.79 -1.08 25.22
N GLN A 162 -5.75 0.25 25.11
CA GLN A 162 -6.76 1.08 24.45
C GLN A 162 -6.50 1.25 22.96
N ARG A 163 -5.29 0.92 22.47
CA ARG A 163 -4.95 1.12 21.07
C ARG A 163 -5.58 0.00 20.23
N ARG A 164 -6.35 0.38 19.24
CA ARG A 164 -7.01 -0.52 18.30
C ARG A 164 -6.70 -0.04 16.90
N TRP A 165 -6.33 -0.95 16.02
CA TRP A 165 -5.99 -0.63 14.63
C TRP A 165 -7.12 -1.11 13.72
N PRO A 166 -7.64 -0.26 12.82
CA PRO A 166 -8.53 -0.73 11.77
C PRO A 166 -7.79 -1.72 10.85
N LEU A 167 -8.55 -2.48 10.06
CA LEU A 167 -8.02 -3.50 9.15
C LEU A 167 -6.91 -2.96 8.25
N GLU A 168 -7.14 -1.80 7.61
CA GLU A 168 -6.17 -1.16 6.73
C GLU A 168 -4.85 -0.84 7.43
N GLN A 169 -4.90 -0.25 8.62
CA GLN A 169 -3.69 0.07 9.40
C GLN A 169 -2.94 -1.20 9.78
N THR A 170 -3.66 -2.29 10.04
CA THR A 170 -3.08 -3.58 10.39
C THR A 170 -2.37 -4.21 9.19
N LEU A 171 -2.95 -4.10 7.99
CA LEU A 171 -2.35 -4.53 6.74
C LEU A 171 -1.09 -3.70 6.40
N ALA A 172 -1.17 -2.37 6.51
CA ALA A 172 -0.04 -1.47 6.32
C ALA A 172 1.13 -1.81 7.28
N ALA A 173 0.81 -2.03 8.56
CA ALA A 173 1.80 -2.43 9.56
C ALA A 173 2.41 -3.81 9.25
N CYS A 174 1.61 -4.77 8.77
CA CYS A 174 2.11 -6.10 8.39
C CYS A 174 3.13 -5.99 7.25
N HIS A 175 2.82 -5.20 6.22
CA HIS A 175 3.73 -4.90 5.12
C HIS A 175 5.04 -4.27 5.60
N ALA A 176 4.96 -3.21 6.40
CA ALA A 176 6.14 -2.54 6.94
C ALA A 176 7.03 -3.46 7.79
N TYR A 177 6.43 -4.26 8.70
CA TYR A 177 7.20 -5.20 9.52
C TYR A 177 7.82 -6.33 8.69
N ALA A 178 7.16 -6.79 7.61
CA ALA A 178 7.73 -7.78 6.72
C ALA A 178 8.97 -7.22 5.97
N CYS A 179 8.88 -5.99 5.46
CA CYS A 179 10.02 -5.30 4.84
C CYS A 179 11.17 -5.10 5.84
N LEU A 180 10.87 -4.67 7.07
CA LEU A 180 11.86 -4.52 8.14
C LEU A 180 12.52 -5.85 8.52
N ALA A 181 11.74 -6.92 8.61
CA ALA A 181 12.27 -8.25 8.89
C ALA A 181 13.26 -8.70 7.81
N ARG A 182 12.87 -8.53 6.53
CA ARG A 182 13.75 -8.85 5.40
C ARG A 182 15.03 -8.04 5.42
N PHE A 183 14.93 -6.72 5.63
CA PHE A 183 16.08 -5.84 5.73
C PHE A 183 16.99 -6.21 6.91
N GLY A 184 16.40 -6.51 8.08
CA GLY A 184 17.13 -6.91 9.28
C GLY A 184 17.92 -8.20 9.10
N ASP A 185 17.34 -9.19 8.41
CA ASP A 185 18.00 -10.44 8.05
C ASP A 185 19.21 -10.19 7.13
N GLU A 186 19.02 -9.39 6.07
CA GLU A 186 20.10 -9.05 5.12
C GLU A 186 21.19 -8.16 5.76
N ALA A 187 20.83 -7.33 6.73
CA ALA A 187 21.76 -6.51 7.50
C ALA A 187 22.57 -7.32 8.54
N GLY A 188 22.24 -8.60 8.76
CA GLY A 188 22.89 -9.44 9.76
C GLY A 188 22.54 -9.07 11.20
N ILE A 189 21.36 -8.48 11.45
CA ILE A 189 20.93 -8.06 12.78
C ILE A 189 20.80 -9.25 13.73
N THR A 190 20.19 -10.34 13.27
CA THR A 190 20.02 -11.57 14.06
C THR A 190 21.36 -12.21 14.45
N ALA A 191 22.42 -11.95 13.66
CA ALA A 191 23.78 -12.38 13.95
C ALA A 191 24.54 -11.43 14.89
N GLY A 192 23.90 -10.38 15.42
CA GLY A 192 24.52 -9.40 16.31
C GLY A 192 25.61 -8.55 15.64
N SER A 193 25.61 -8.47 14.31
CA SER A 193 26.72 -7.88 13.54
C SER A 193 26.74 -6.35 13.54
N ARG A 194 25.71 -5.69 14.08
CA ARG A 194 25.56 -4.23 14.04
C ARG A 194 24.96 -3.69 15.34
N ALA A 195 25.44 -2.52 15.75
CA ALA A 195 24.86 -1.77 16.86
C ALA A 195 23.51 -1.16 16.45
N LEU A 196 22.52 -1.27 17.33
CA LEU A 196 21.17 -0.75 17.13
C LEU A 196 20.81 0.25 18.22
N SER A 197 19.92 1.19 17.89
CA SER A 197 19.32 2.03 18.91
C SER A 197 18.37 1.19 19.79
N PRO A 198 18.15 1.57 21.06
CA PRO A 198 17.17 0.88 21.91
C PRO A 198 15.72 0.97 21.40
N GLN A 199 15.45 1.86 20.44
CA GLN A 199 14.14 2.05 19.81
C GLN A 199 13.99 1.26 18.49
N SER A 200 15.04 0.55 18.05
CA SER A 200 15.02 -0.20 16.80
C SER A 200 13.94 -1.28 16.81
N LEU A 201 13.20 -1.36 15.70
CA LEU A 201 12.18 -2.35 15.41
C LEU A 201 12.75 -3.59 14.73
N LEU A 202 13.96 -3.54 14.19
CA LEU A 202 14.58 -4.64 13.44
C LEU A 202 14.58 -5.98 14.23
N PRO A 203 14.93 -6.01 15.54
CA PRO A 203 14.96 -7.27 16.27
C PRO A 203 13.58 -7.94 16.45
N VAL A 204 12.49 -7.15 16.40
CA VAL A 204 11.12 -7.62 16.67
C VAL A 204 10.26 -7.67 15.41
N ALA A 205 10.77 -7.19 14.27
CA ALA A 205 9.99 -7.00 13.06
C ALA A 205 9.41 -8.33 12.54
N GLY A 206 10.21 -9.39 12.50
CA GLY A 206 9.77 -10.71 12.03
C GLY A 206 8.66 -11.31 12.90
N GLU A 207 8.76 -11.19 14.23
CA GLU A 207 7.72 -11.65 15.15
C GLU A 207 6.42 -10.87 14.96
N ARG A 208 6.51 -9.53 14.91
CA ARG A 208 5.35 -8.66 14.73
C ARG A 208 4.66 -8.90 13.39
N SER A 209 5.43 -9.05 12.31
CA SER A 209 4.91 -9.38 10.98
C SER A 209 4.12 -10.69 11.00
N LYS A 210 4.64 -11.74 11.67
CA LYS A 210 3.92 -13.02 11.80
C LYS A 210 2.60 -12.86 12.54
N VAL A 211 2.59 -12.15 13.68
CA VAL A 211 1.35 -11.94 14.45
C VAL A 211 0.29 -11.23 13.61
N LEU A 212 0.68 -10.17 12.91
CA LEU A 212 -0.23 -9.42 12.04
C LEU A 212 -0.73 -10.27 10.88
N GLY A 213 0.16 -11.00 10.21
CA GLY A 213 -0.19 -11.85 9.08
C GLY A 213 -1.17 -12.95 9.44
N HIS A 214 -0.99 -13.62 10.58
CA HIS A 214 -1.95 -14.63 11.06
C HIS A 214 -3.32 -14.02 11.36
N TRP A 215 -3.36 -12.83 11.95
CA TRP A 215 -4.63 -12.16 12.21
C TRP A 215 -5.34 -11.78 10.90
N LEU A 216 -4.61 -11.21 9.93
CA LEU A 216 -5.14 -10.81 8.63
C LEU A 216 -5.71 -11.98 7.83
N LEU A 217 -5.05 -13.15 7.87
CA LEU A 217 -5.55 -14.36 7.23
C LEU A 217 -6.93 -14.79 7.76
N ASN A 218 -7.21 -14.54 9.04
CA ASN A 218 -8.50 -14.84 9.64
C ASN A 218 -9.58 -13.79 9.29
N GLN A 219 -9.20 -12.66 8.70
CA GLN A 219 -10.09 -11.59 8.25
C GLN A 219 -10.23 -11.57 6.71
N GLY A 220 -9.97 -12.71 6.05
CA GLY A 220 -9.88 -12.80 4.59
C GLY A 220 -11.10 -12.28 3.83
N ASP A 221 -12.30 -12.41 4.41
CA ASP A 221 -13.56 -11.94 3.82
C ASP A 221 -13.64 -10.40 3.73
N HIS A 222 -12.83 -9.69 4.50
CA HIS A 222 -12.75 -8.22 4.50
C HIS A 222 -11.58 -7.70 3.63
N LEU A 223 -10.77 -8.60 3.07
CA LEU A 223 -9.61 -8.28 2.24
C LEU A 223 -9.97 -8.41 0.75
N GLY A 224 -9.57 -7.41 -0.03
CA GLY A 224 -9.69 -7.44 -1.47
C GLY A 224 -8.73 -8.46 -2.12
N THR A 225 -8.93 -8.72 -3.41
CA THR A 225 -8.16 -9.73 -4.15
C THR A 225 -6.65 -9.49 -4.08
N ASP A 226 -6.21 -8.24 -4.26
CA ASP A 226 -4.79 -7.90 -4.31
C ASP A 226 -4.15 -8.01 -2.91
N ALA A 227 -4.93 -7.80 -1.83
CA ALA A 227 -4.44 -7.99 -0.47
C ALA A 227 -4.15 -9.46 -0.14
N HIS A 228 -4.93 -10.41 -0.66
CA HIS A 228 -4.64 -11.84 -0.50
C HIS A 228 -3.30 -12.22 -1.15
N LEU A 229 -3.07 -11.75 -2.38
CA LEU A 229 -1.80 -11.99 -3.09
C LEU A 229 -0.61 -11.38 -2.34
N LEU A 230 -0.77 -10.14 -1.87
CA LEU A 230 0.25 -9.48 -1.05
C LEU A 230 0.51 -10.29 0.23
N LEU A 231 -0.54 -10.63 0.97
CA LEU A 231 -0.44 -11.31 2.26
C LEU A 231 0.24 -12.68 2.12
N ASP A 232 -0.15 -13.49 1.12
CA ASP A 232 0.49 -14.77 0.82
C ASP A 232 1.99 -14.59 0.55
N GLY A 233 2.37 -13.58 -0.25
CA GLY A 233 3.77 -13.24 -0.49
C GLY A 233 4.53 -12.87 0.78
N LEU A 234 3.94 -12.03 1.64
CA LEU A 234 4.57 -11.57 2.89
C LEU A 234 4.80 -12.70 3.90
N ILE A 235 3.89 -13.67 3.98
CA ILE A 235 4.02 -14.83 4.89
C ILE A 235 4.78 -16.00 4.26
N GLY A 236 5.29 -15.84 3.03
CA GLY A 236 6.05 -16.87 2.32
C GLY A 236 5.21 -18.04 1.83
N ARG A 237 3.88 -17.88 1.72
CA ARG A 237 3.04 -18.84 1.01
C ARG A 237 3.23 -18.64 -0.49
N ARG A 238 3.36 -19.74 -1.22
CA ARG A 238 3.25 -19.65 -2.68
C ARG A 238 1.82 -19.22 -3.00
N PRO A 239 1.61 -18.24 -3.89
CA PRO A 239 0.28 -17.92 -4.36
C PRO A 239 -0.37 -19.22 -4.82
N SER A 240 -1.50 -19.60 -4.21
CA SER A 240 -2.27 -20.73 -4.71
C SER A 240 -2.79 -20.34 -6.09
N THR A 241 -2.09 -20.76 -7.14
CA THR A 241 -2.61 -20.66 -8.52
C THR A 241 -3.92 -21.42 -8.68
N SER A 242 -4.20 -22.33 -7.74
CA SER A 242 -5.52 -22.88 -7.49
C SER A 242 -6.37 -21.84 -6.75
N ARG A 243 -6.74 -20.74 -7.42
CA ARG A 243 -8.11 -20.27 -7.23
C ARG A 243 -8.94 -21.49 -7.59
N ILE A 244 -9.58 -22.10 -6.59
CA ILE A 244 -10.77 -22.89 -6.87
C ILE A 244 -11.69 -21.83 -7.45
N ALA A 245 -11.61 -21.63 -8.77
CA ALA A 245 -12.78 -21.26 -9.52
C ALA A 245 -13.77 -22.31 -9.05
N THR A 246 -14.69 -21.91 -8.18
CA THR A 246 -15.98 -22.56 -8.11
C THR A 246 -16.42 -22.51 -9.56
N SER A 247 -16.09 -23.59 -10.28
CA SER A 247 -16.47 -23.79 -11.65
C SER A 247 -17.96 -23.98 -11.54
N CYS A 248 -18.66 -22.85 -11.49
CA CYS A 248 -20.03 -22.76 -11.89
C CYS A 248 -19.97 -23.06 -13.38
N SER A 249 -19.86 -24.36 -13.70
CA SER A 249 -20.20 -24.94 -14.99
C SER A 249 -21.72 -24.82 -15.13
N GLY A 250 -22.19 -23.58 -15.13
CA GLY A 250 -23.49 -23.16 -15.55
C GLY A 250 -23.23 -22.28 -16.75
N ALA A 251 -23.91 -22.55 -17.87
CA ALA A 251 -23.95 -21.61 -18.98
C ALA A 251 -24.14 -20.19 -18.43
N ILE A 252 -23.42 -19.21 -19.00
CA ILE A 252 -23.58 -17.78 -18.70
C ILE A 252 -24.97 -17.36 -19.21
N ALA A 253 -26.02 -17.81 -18.53
CA ALA A 253 -27.42 -17.55 -18.88
C ALA A 253 -27.95 -16.30 -18.16
N ALA A 254 -27.11 -15.66 -17.36
CA ALA A 254 -27.42 -14.39 -16.73
C ALA A 254 -27.19 -13.25 -17.73
N ASP A 255 -28.23 -12.45 -17.95
CA ASP A 255 -28.19 -11.25 -18.78
C ASP A 255 -27.59 -10.11 -17.96
N TYR A 256 -26.25 -9.99 -17.98
CA TYR A 256 -25.53 -8.95 -17.25
C TYR A 256 -25.75 -7.58 -17.90
N VAL A 257 -26.05 -6.58 -17.08
CA VAL A 257 -26.19 -5.19 -17.48
C VAL A 257 -25.31 -4.29 -16.61
N ILE A 258 -24.79 -3.24 -17.23
CA ILE A 258 -24.05 -2.20 -16.51
C ILE A 258 -25.07 -1.33 -15.76
N ASP A 259 -24.91 -1.22 -14.44
CA ASP A 259 -25.89 -0.57 -13.56
C ASP A 259 -25.96 0.95 -13.69
N ALA A 260 -24.87 1.58 -14.13
CA ALA A 260 -24.75 3.03 -14.21
C ALA A 260 -23.84 3.44 -15.36
N SER A 261 -23.87 4.72 -15.74
CA SER A 261 -22.86 5.29 -16.62
C SER A 261 -21.48 5.18 -15.96
N LEU A 262 -20.65 4.27 -16.45
CA LEU A 262 -19.26 4.12 -16.01
C LEU A 262 -18.35 5.00 -16.87
N GLU A 263 -17.40 5.68 -16.25
CA GLU A 263 -16.30 6.35 -16.95
C GLU A 263 -15.03 5.52 -16.86
N LEU A 264 -14.44 5.18 -18.00
CA LEU A 264 -13.20 4.40 -18.05
C LEU A 264 -12.03 5.29 -18.46
N ARG A 265 -10.93 5.22 -17.70
CA ARG A 265 -9.69 5.96 -17.97
C ARG A 265 -8.49 5.04 -17.88
N ARG A 266 -7.74 4.90 -18.97
CA ARG A 266 -6.47 4.17 -19.03
C ARG A 266 -5.33 5.14 -18.70
N TYR A 267 -4.61 4.89 -17.61
CA TYR A 267 -3.53 5.77 -17.13
C TYR A 267 -2.23 4.98 -16.94
N GLY A 268 -1.19 5.32 -17.70
CA GLY A 268 0.21 4.97 -17.45
C GLY A 268 0.60 3.49 -17.63
N SER A 269 -0.24 2.55 -17.20
CA SER A 269 -0.05 1.10 -17.34
C SER A 269 -1.02 0.54 -18.38
N PRO A 270 -0.56 -0.36 -19.27
CA PRO A 270 -1.45 -1.02 -20.24
C PRO A 270 -2.39 -2.04 -19.58
N ASP A 271 -2.11 -2.47 -18.35
CA ASP A 271 -2.78 -3.63 -17.73
C ASP A 271 -3.94 -3.24 -16.79
N ARG A 272 -4.08 -1.96 -16.45
CA ARG A 272 -5.09 -1.47 -15.51
C ARG A 272 -5.85 -0.24 -16.03
N VAL A 273 -7.13 -0.21 -15.71
CA VAL A 273 -8.06 0.85 -16.10
C VAL A 273 -8.80 1.34 -14.86
N LEU A 274 -8.84 2.66 -14.68
CA LEU A 274 -9.65 3.29 -13.65
C LEU A 274 -11.09 3.39 -14.15
N VAL A 275 -12.01 2.78 -13.43
CA VAL A 275 -13.45 2.84 -13.66
C VAL A 275 -14.08 3.74 -12.60
N GLY A 276 -14.63 4.86 -13.01
CA GLY A 276 -15.38 5.76 -12.16
C GLY A 276 -16.88 5.52 -12.29
N ARG A 277 -17.56 5.36 -11.15
CA ARG A 277 -19.02 5.48 -11.08
C ARG A 277 -19.37 6.85 -10.53
N PRO A 278 -20.18 7.64 -11.25
CA PRO A 278 -20.67 8.93 -10.76
C PRO A 278 -21.71 8.69 -9.66
N SER A 279 -21.24 8.68 -8.41
CA SER A 279 -22.04 8.63 -7.18
C SER A 279 -21.65 9.78 -6.24
N GLN A 280 -22.32 9.92 -5.10
CA GLN A 280 -21.92 10.84 -4.03
C GLN A 280 -21.69 10.07 -2.73
N PRO A 281 -20.43 9.87 -2.30
CA PRO A 281 -19.18 10.24 -2.98
C PRO A 281 -18.93 9.42 -4.26
N PRO A 282 -18.09 9.88 -5.21
CA PRO A 282 -17.75 9.11 -6.40
C PRO A 282 -17.05 7.82 -6.01
N GLN A 283 -17.44 6.71 -6.64
CA GLN A 283 -16.81 5.42 -6.45
C GLN A 283 -15.80 5.19 -7.58
N LEU A 284 -14.59 4.77 -7.20
CA LEU A 284 -13.49 4.54 -8.12
C LEU A 284 -12.99 3.11 -7.95
N TYR A 285 -12.80 2.40 -9.06
CA TYR A 285 -12.38 1.01 -9.10
C TYR A 285 -11.21 0.86 -10.04
N TRP A 286 -10.18 0.12 -9.64
CA TRP A 286 -9.16 -0.35 -10.57
C TRP A 286 -9.52 -1.74 -11.06
N VAL A 287 -9.63 -1.90 -12.37
CA VAL A 287 -9.91 -3.18 -13.00
C VAL A 287 -8.80 -3.51 -14.02
N SER A 288 -8.65 -4.78 -14.37
CA SER A 288 -7.74 -5.18 -15.44
C SER A 288 -8.20 -4.67 -16.81
N ASP A 289 -7.30 -4.54 -17.79
CA ASP A 289 -7.70 -4.17 -19.17
C ASP A 289 -8.72 -5.14 -19.77
N ASP A 290 -8.64 -6.43 -19.41
CA ASP A 290 -9.63 -7.43 -19.80
C ASP A 290 -11.01 -7.11 -19.22
N ALA A 291 -11.10 -6.84 -17.91
CA ALA A 291 -12.36 -6.50 -17.25
C ALA A 291 -12.94 -5.19 -17.80
N ALA A 292 -12.10 -4.18 -18.02
CA ALA A 292 -12.50 -2.92 -18.66
C ALA A 292 -13.03 -3.14 -20.08
N THR A 293 -12.37 -3.98 -20.86
CA THR A 293 -12.83 -4.32 -22.21
C THR A 293 -14.16 -5.06 -22.16
N VAL A 294 -14.37 -5.96 -21.19
CA VAL A 294 -15.68 -6.63 -20.99
C VAL A 294 -16.76 -5.60 -20.67
N LEU A 295 -16.49 -4.62 -19.80
CA LEU A 295 -17.41 -3.52 -19.52
C LEU A 295 -17.72 -2.69 -20.78
N GLU A 296 -16.70 -2.35 -21.59
CA GLU A 296 -16.89 -1.60 -22.84
C GLU A 296 -17.72 -2.39 -23.86
N LEU A 297 -17.51 -3.70 -23.99
CA LEU A 297 -18.28 -4.55 -24.91
C LEU A 297 -19.73 -4.72 -24.43
N LEU A 298 -19.95 -4.98 -23.14
CA LEU A 298 -21.30 -5.13 -22.56
C LEU A 298 -22.17 -3.87 -22.69
N ALA A 299 -21.56 -2.70 -22.90
CA ALA A 299 -22.31 -1.48 -23.17
C ALA A 299 -23.05 -1.50 -24.53
N HIS A 300 -22.63 -2.38 -25.45
CA HIS A 300 -23.07 -2.35 -26.86
C HIS A 300 -23.41 -3.74 -27.44
N GLU A 301 -22.96 -4.82 -26.81
CA GLU A 301 -23.02 -6.19 -27.34
C GLU A 301 -23.78 -7.12 -26.38
N SER A 302 -24.38 -8.18 -26.92
CA SER A 302 -24.92 -9.28 -26.11
C SER A 302 -23.80 -10.09 -25.47
N ILE A 303 -24.08 -10.85 -24.40
CA ILE A 303 -23.04 -11.64 -23.73
C ILE A 303 -22.36 -12.68 -24.66
N ASP A 304 -23.12 -13.25 -25.59
CA ASP A 304 -22.59 -14.18 -26.60
C ASP A 304 -21.66 -13.48 -27.60
N ASP A 305 -21.98 -12.24 -27.97
CA ASP A 305 -21.13 -11.39 -28.81
C ASP A 305 -19.85 -10.99 -28.07
N VAL A 306 -19.97 -10.57 -26.81
CA VAL A 306 -18.84 -10.26 -25.92
C VAL A 306 -17.89 -11.45 -25.85
N ALA A 307 -18.40 -12.67 -25.62
CA ALA A 307 -17.57 -13.88 -25.56
C ALA A 307 -16.81 -14.14 -26.87
N ARG A 308 -17.46 -13.97 -28.03
CA ARG A 308 -16.81 -14.12 -29.35
C ARG A 308 -15.77 -13.03 -29.61
N THR A 309 -16.09 -11.78 -29.29
CA THR A 309 -15.18 -10.64 -29.45
C THR A 309 -13.97 -10.78 -28.52
N PHE A 310 -14.19 -11.24 -27.28
CA PHE A 310 -13.15 -11.55 -26.32
C PHE A 310 -12.23 -12.67 -26.84
N ALA A 311 -12.76 -13.84 -27.20
CA ALA A 311 -11.95 -14.94 -27.74
C ALA A 311 -11.02 -14.49 -28.89
N ARG A 312 -11.55 -13.69 -29.81
CA ARG A 312 -10.81 -13.15 -30.96
C ARG A 312 -9.73 -12.13 -30.56
N ARG A 313 -10.02 -11.22 -29.62
CA ARG A 313 -9.06 -10.20 -29.17
C ARG A 313 -7.84 -10.82 -28.49
N TRP A 314 -8.07 -11.79 -27.61
CA TRP A 314 -6.99 -12.47 -26.88
C TRP A 314 -6.43 -13.69 -27.59
N ARG A 315 -6.95 -14.04 -28.77
CA ARG A 315 -6.52 -15.21 -29.59
C ARG A 315 -6.54 -16.52 -28.80
N ILE A 316 -7.57 -16.71 -27.99
CA ILE A 316 -7.78 -17.93 -27.19
C ILE A 316 -8.96 -18.73 -27.75
N PRO A 317 -8.97 -20.07 -27.59
CA PRO A 317 -10.13 -20.88 -27.94
C PRO A 317 -11.41 -20.38 -27.28
N GLN A 318 -12.54 -20.51 -27.98
CA GLN A 318 -13.83 -19.99 -27.48
C GLN A 318 -14.25 -20.60 -26.13
N PHE A 319 -13.90 -21.87 -25.89
CA PHE A 319 -14.18 -22.53 -24.62
C PHE A 319 -13.40 -21.88 -23.46
N ASP A 320 -12.10 -21.66 -23.64
CA ASP A 320 -11.24 -21.00 -22.63
C ASP A 320 -11.66 -19.54 -22.41
N ALA A 321 -12.14 -18.87 -23.47
CA ALA A 321 -12.67 -17.52 -23.38
C ALA A 321 -13.92 -17.44 -22.50
N ALA A 322 -14.83 -18.42 -22.62
CA ALA A 322 -16.06 -18.46 -21.83
C ALA A 322 -15.78 -18.64 -20.33
N ASP A 323 -14.85 -19.54 -19.98
CA ASP A 323 -14.44 -19.77 -18.59
C ASP A 323 -13.80 -18.51 -17.97
N ARG A 324 -12.84 -17.90 -18.69
CA ARG A 324 -12.20 -16.65 -18.26
C ARG A 324 -13.20 -15.50 -18.14
N LEU A 325 -14.11 -15.37 -19.11
CA LEU A 325 -15.16 -14.35 -19.08
C LEU A 325 -16.11 -14.56 -17.90
N SER A 326 -16.48 -15.80 -17.58
CA SER A 326 -17.30 -16.11 -16.40
C SER A 326 -16.63 -15.62 -15.11
N GLY A 327 -15.33 -15.85 -14.95
CA GLY A 327 -14.56 -15.32 -13.83
C GLY A 327 -14.60 -13.79 -13.76
N LEU A 328 -14.35 -13.11 -14.88
CA LEU A 328 -14.39 -11.64 -14.96
C LEU A 328 -15.78 -11.07 -14.64
N LEU A 329 -16.86 -11.68 -15.16
CA LEU A 329 -18.23 -11.25 -14.90
C LEU A 329 -18.61 -11.43 -13.43
N SER A 330 -18.17 -12.53 -12.81
CA SER A 330 -18.36 -12.76 -11.38
C SER A 330 -17.67 -11.69 -10.54
N ASP A 331 -16.39 -11.40 -10.84
CA ASP A 331 -15.62 -10.37 -10.14
C ASP A 331 -16.27 -8.96 -10.32
N LEU A 332 -16.69 -8.64 -11.54
CA LEU A 332 -17.38 -7.38 -11.85
C LEU A 332 -18.78 -7.28 -11.21
N TYR A 333 -19.48 -8.40 -11.05
CA TYR A 333 -20.76 -8.46 -10.32
C TYR A 333 -20.56 -8.27 -8.82
N ILE A 334 -19.55 -8.93 -8.22
CA ILE A 334 -19.24 -8.80 -6.78
C ILE A 334 -18.81 -7.37 -6.43
N THR A 335 -18.01 -6.71 -7.29
CA THR A 335 -17.67 -5.29 -7.13
C THR A 335 -18.85 -4.34 -7.37
N GLY A 336 -20.00 -4.88 -7.78
CA GLY A 336 -21.23 -4.17 -8.06
C GLY A 336 -21.20 -3.39 -9.38
N LEU A 337 -20.14 -3.49 -10.18
CA LEU A 337 -20.03 -2.82 -11.49
C LEU A 337 -21.02 -3.39 -12.53
N LEU A 338 -21.48 -4.62 -12.33
CA LEU A 338 -22.54 -5.27 -13.09
C LEU A 338 -23.74 -5.64 -12.21
N LYS A 339 -24.92 -5.73 -12.82
CA LYS A 339 -26.13 -6.35 -12.26
C LYS A 339 -26.67 -7.40 -13.22
N ILE A 340 -27.49 -8.32 -12.70
CA ILE A 340 -28.22 -9.29 -13.53
C ILE A 340 -29.60 -8.71 -13.85
N ARG A 341 -29.96 -8.62 -15.13
CA ARG A 341 -31.26 -8.12 -15.57
C ARG A 341 -32.37 -8.99 -14.97
N GLY A 342 -33.34 -8.38 -14.29
CA GLY A 342 -34.50 -9.07 -13.74
C GLY A 342 -34.37 -9.53 -12.28
N THR A 343 -33.21 -9.40 -11.64
CA THR A 343 -33.17 -9.43 -10.17
C THR A 343 -33.71 -8.10 -9.67
N ALA A 344 -35.02 -8.04 -9.36
CA ALA A 344 -35.60 -6.88 -8.70
C ALA A 344 -34.77 -6.56 -7.46
N GLY A 345 -34.24 -5.35 -7.39
CA GLY A 345 -33.40 -4.90 -6.29
C GLY A 345 -34.19 -4.94 -4.99
N GLY A 346 -34.11 -6.06 -4.28
CA GLY A 346 -34.26 -6.08 -2.83
C GLY A 346 -33.08 -5.29 -2.30
N GLY A 347 -33.25 -3.97 -2.20
CA GLY A 347 -32.27 -3.12 -1.54
C GLY A 347 -32.08 -3.59 -0.09
N PRO A 348 -30.86 -3.49 0.46
CA PRO A 348 -30.68 -3.55 1.90
C PRO A 348 -31.45 -2.45 2.62
#